data_AF-A0A2S3I5E4-F1
#
_entry.id   AF-A0A2S3I5E4-F1
#
_cell.length_a   1.000
_cell.length_b   1.000
_cell.length_c   1.000
_cell.angle_alpha   90.00
_cell.angle_beta   90.00
_cell.angle_gamma   90.00
#
_symmetry.space_group_name_H-M   'P 1'
#
loop_
_entity.id
_entity.type
_entity.pdbx_description
1 polymer ?
#
loop_
_entity_poly.entity_id
_entity_poly.type
_entity_poly.pdbx_seq_one_letter_code
_entity_poly.pdbx_strand_id
1 'polypeptide(L)'
;MAPLLLLSLLLLLSSTSLQAQQNITLGSSLVPEGPSSFWLSPSGNFAFGFRAIEGNASFYLLAIWFDKTSDKTVAWYAKTTDPDPALVQVSSGSRLQLNSNGVLSLQDPTGTEMDLPNGRASKTLQIPSCFLRCSPQE
;
A
#
# COMPACT_ATOMS: atom_id res chain seq x y z
N MET A 1 -19.45 25.49 35.38
CA MET A 1 -19.66 25.43 33.91
C MET A 1 -18.40 25.00 33.15
N ALA A 2 -17.20 25.43 33.56
CA ALA A 2 -15.92 25.04 32.94
C ALA A 2 -15.54 23.53 32.95
N PRO A 3 -15.85 22.70 33.97
CA PRO A 3 -15.35 21.32 33.99
C PRO A 3 -16.06 20.41 32.98
N LEU A 4 -17.33 20.70 32.65
CA LEU A 4 -18.09 19.99 31.61
C LEU A 4 -17.55 20.27 30.21
N LEU A 5 -17.06 21.49 29.95
CA LEU A 5 -16.41 21.87 28.69
C LEU A 5 -15.05 21.18 28.53
N LEU A 6 -14.27 21.07 29.61
CA LEU A 6 -12.99 20.36 29.59
C LEU A 6 -13.18 18.86 29.35
N LEU A 7 -14.22 18.27 29.98
CA LEU A 7 -14.54 16.85 29.82
C LEU A 7 -15.03 16.53 28.39
N SER A 8 -15.86 17.41 27.81
CA SER A 8 -16.30 17.27 26.42
C SER A 8 -15.15 17.45 25.43
N LEU A 9 -14.21 18.38 25.69
CA LEU A 9 -13.01 18.51 24.87
C LEU A 9 -12.11 17.26 24.94
N LEU A 10 -11.92 16.66 26.12
CA LEU A 10 -11.18 15.39 26.25
C LEU A 10 -11.86 14.24 25.48
N LEU A 11 -13.19 14.15 25.53
CA LEU A 11 -13.96 13.14 24.79
C LEU A 11 -13.84 13.30 23.27
N LEU A 12 -13.80 14.54 22.76
CA LEU A 12 -13.56 14.80 21.33
C LEU A 12 -12.12 14.44 20.90
N LEU A 13 -11.11 14.66 21.76
CA LEU A 13 -9.72 14.24 21.49
C LEU A 13 -9.55 12.71 21.54
N SER A 14 -10.45 12.01 22.25
CA SER A 14 -10.45 10.55 22.39
C SER A 14 -11.15 9.82 21.24
N SER A 15 -11.56 10.55 20.19
CA SER A 15 -12.15 10.01 18.97
C SER A 15 -11.10 9.15 18.25
N THR A 16 -10.88 7.94 18.75
CA THR A 16 -10.16 6.90 18.02
C THR A 16 -10.98 6.66 16.77
N SER A 17 -10.43 7.05 15.61
CA SER A 17 -11.02 6.71 14.33
C SER A 17 -11.11 5.19 14.28
N LEU A 18 -12.33 4.66 14.36
CA LEU A 18 -12.60 3.25 14.10
C LEU A 18 -12.39 3.06 12.58
N GLN A 19 -11.12 3.00 12.18
CA GLN A 19 -10.76 2.87 10.78
C GLN A 19 -11.17 1.46 10.37
N ALA A 20 -12.16 1.36 9.48
CA ALA A 20 -12.68 0.07 9.03
C ALA A 20 -11.51 -0.79 8.57
N GLN A 21 -11.26 -1.88 9.29
CA GLN A 21 -10.16 -2.79 8.98
C GLN A 21 -10.39 -3.37 7.58
N GLN A 22 -9.62 -2.93 6.60
CA GLN A 22 -9.68 -3.48 5.26
C GLN A 22 -8.92 -4.81 5.25
N ASN A 23 -9.66 -5.90 5.43
CA ASN A 23 -9.11 -7.23 5.17
C ASN A 23 -8.86 -7.38 3.66
N ILE A 24 -7.60 -7.58 3.29
CA ILE A 24 -7.21 -7.89 1.92
C ILE A 24 -7.63 -9.32 1.63
N THR A 25 -8.68 -9.51 0.83
CA THR A 25 -9.19 -10.83 0.47
C THR A 25 -8.38 -11.44 -0.67
N LEU A 26 -8.28 -12.76 -0.70
CA LEU A 26 -7.76 -13.48 -1.87
C LEU A 26 -8.61 -13.14 -3.10
N GLY A 27 -7.98 -13.04 -4.26
CA GLY A 27 -8.59 -12.59 -5.50
C GLY A 27 -8.74 -11.07 -5.63
N SER A 28 -8.43 -10.29 -4.58
CA SER A 28 -8.47 -8.82 -4.67
C SER A 28 -7.37 -8.30 -5.60
N SER A 29 -7.63 -7.13 -6.17
CA SER A 29 -6.69 -6.48 -7.08
C SER A 29 -6.69 -4.97 -6.90
N LEU A 30 -5.55 -4.37 -7.19
CA LEU A 30 -5.37 -2.93 -7.30
C LEU A 30 -5.17 -2.52 -8.75
N VAL A 31 -5.61 -1.32 -9.09
CA VAL A 31 -5.33 -0.66 -10.36
C VAL A 31 -4.80 0.75 -10.10
N PRO A 32 -3.80 1.25 -10.84
CA PRO A 32 -3.21 2.57 -10.61
C PRO A 32 -4.24 3.71 -10.66
N GLU A 33 -5.15 3.64 -11.64
CA GLU A 33 -6.23 4.59 -11.82
C GLU A 33 -7.53 3.99 -11.27
N GLY A 34 -7.93 4.39 -10.06
CA GLY A 34 -9.22 3.99 -9.52
C GLY A 34 -9.35 4.15 -8.00
N PRO A 35 -10.54 3.87 -7.46
CA PRO A 35 -10.80 3.92 -6.02
C PRO A 35 -10.08 2.81 -5.24
N SER A 36 -9.50 1.83 -5.93
CA SER A 36 -8.77 0.69 -5.38
C SER A 36 -7.32 0.69 -5.87
N SER A 37 -6.61 1.81 -5.68
CA SER A 37 -5.19 1.92 -6.03
C SER A 37 -4.24 1.47 -4.93
N PHE A 38 -4.75 1.30 -3.70
CA PHE A 38 -3.98 0.83 -2.56
C PHE A 38 -4.81 0.00 -1.57
N TRP A 39 -4.10 -0.80 -0.78
CA TRP A 39 -4.61 -1.42 0.43
C TRP A 39 -4.05 -0.71 1.65
N LEU A 40 -4.87 -0.56 2.68
CA LEU A 40 -4.44 -0.07 3.99
C LEU A 40 -4.00 -1.23 4.87
N SER A 41 -2.94 -0.99 5.64
CA SER A 41 -2.58 -1.88 6.75
C SER A 41 -3.68 -1.87 7.81
N PRO A 42 -3.83 -2.94 8.63
CA PRO A 42 -4.83 -2.99 9.70
C PRO A 42 -4.74 -1.82 10.69
N SER A 43 -3.53 -1.30 10.95
CA SER A 43 -3.32 -0.13 11.83
C SER A 43 -3.68 1.21 11.18
N GLY A 44 -3.88 1.23 9.86
CA GLY A 44 -4.07 2.44 9.07
C GLY A 44 -2.83 3.34 9.00
N ASN A 45 -1.68 2.92 9.54
CA ASN A 45 -0.46 3.74 9.53
C ASN A 45 0.27 3.68 8.20
N PHE A 46 0.17 2.54 7.52
CA PHE A 46 0.79 2.29 6.22
C PHE A 46 -0.25 1.96 5.16
N ALA A 47 0.05 2.32 3.92
CA ALA A 47 -0.66 1.89 2.73
C ALA A 47 0.33 1.28 1.73
N PHE A 48 -0.14 0.29 0.96
CA PHE A 48 0.62 -0.42 -0.05
C PHE A 48 -0.16 -0.43 -1.36
N GLY A 49 0.48 -0.06 -2.46
CA GLY A 49 -0.17 -0.02 -3.76
C GLY A 49 0.56 0.88 -4.75
N PHE A 50 -0.22 1.44 -5.68
CA PHE A 50 0.29 2.30 -6.75
C PHE A 50 0.37 3.75 -6.29
N ARG A 51 1.54 4.36 -6.46
CA ARG A 51 1.78 5.80 -6.20
C ARG A 51 2.22 6.47 -7.49
N ALA A 52 1.54 7.54 -7.90
CA ALA A 52 1.94 8.31 -9.07
C ALA A 52 3.35 8.91 -8.86
N ILE A 53 4.13 8.95 -9.94
CA ILE A 53 5.43 9.62 -9.95
C ILE A 53 5.19 11.12 -10.14
N GLU A 54 5.81 11.94 -9.31
CA GLU A 54 5.68 13.39 -9.43
C GLU A 54 6.15 13.87 -10.81
N GLY A 55 5.32 14.68 -11.47
CA GLY A 55 5.57 15.14 -12.84
C GLY A 55 5.26 14.13 -13.95
N ASN A 56 4.83 12.89 -13.64
CA ASN A 56 4.46 11.88 -14.63
C ASN A 56 3.16 11.15 -14.26
N ALA A 57 2.03 11.62 -14.79
CA ALA A 57 0.72 11.00 -14.53
C ALA A 57 0.55 9.60 -15.16
N SER A 58 1.36 9.26 -16.17
CA SER A 58 1.24 7.98 -16.88
C SER A 58 1.99 6.82 -16.21
N PHE A 59 2.83 7.11 -15.20
CA PHE A 59 3.69 6.13 -14.55
C PHE A 59 3.53 6.15 -13.04
N TYR A 60 3.55 4.95 -12.48
CA TYR A 60 3.33 4.70 -11.07
C TYR A 60 4.47 3.87 -10.51
N LEU A 61 4.64 3.94 -9.20
CA LEU A 61 5.50 3.07 -8.41
C LEU A 61 4.63 2.10 -7.64
N LEU A 62 5.09 0.86 -7.53
CA LEU A 62 4.61 -0.03 -6.49
C LEU A 62 5.34 0.32 -5.19
N ALA A 63 4.62 0.83 -4.20
CA ALA A 63 5.21 1.47 -3.03
C ALA A 63 4.47 1.18 -1.72
N ILE A 64 5.16 1.44 -0.62
CA ILE A 64 4.63 1.52 0.74
C ILE A 64 4.87 2.93 1.26
N TRP A 65 3.84 3.55 1.83
CA TRP A 65 3.95 4.88 2.41
C TRP A 65 3.24 4.98 3.76
N PHE A 66 3.60 6.00 4.52
CA PHE A 66 2.90 6.40 5.73
C PHE A 66 1.59 7.08 5.36
N ASP A 67 0.45 6.45 5.65
CA ASP A 67 -0.85 6.98 5.23
C ASP A 67 -1.33 8.11 6.15
N LYS A 68 -0.89 8.19 7.41
CA LYS A 68 -1.33 9.26 8.32
C LYS A 68 -0.57 10.57 8.15
N THR A 69 0.51 10.63 7.36
CA THR A 69 1.24 11.87 7.12
C THR A 69 0.64 12.66 5.96
N SER A 70 0.63 13.99 6.07
CA SER A 70 0.11 14.87 5.00
C SER A 70 0.84 14.65 3.67
N ASP A 71 2.15 14.43 3.72
CA ASP A 71 3.00 14.23 2.54
C ASP A 71 2.98 12.79 2.03
N LYS A 72 2.29 11.87 2.73
CA LYS A 72 2.19 10.44 2.41
C LYS A 72 3.55 9.83 2.11
N THR A 73 4.52 10.06 3.00
CA THR A 73 5.95 9.80 2.78
C THR A 73 6.21 8.35 2.39
N VAL A 74 6.97 8.13 1.31
CA VAL A 74 7.31 6.77 0.83
C VAL A 74 8.35 6.14 1.74
N ALA A 75 7.99 5.01 2.35
CA ALA A 75 8.89 4.21 3.18
C ALA A 75 9.67 3.18 2.33
N TRP A 76 9.06 2.70 1.24
CA TRP A 76 9.65 1.71 0.34
C TRP A 76 9.00 1.80 -1.04
N TYR A 77 9.75 1.43 -2.08
CA TYR A 77 9.22 1.24 -3.43
C TYR A 77 10.02 0.16 -4.17
N ALA A 78 9.41 -0.45 -5.18
CA ALA A 78 10.02 -1.51 -5.97
C ALA A 78 11.18 -0.98 -6.83
N LYS A 79 12.31 -1.69 -6.80
CA LYS A 79 13.51 -1.45 -7.61
C LYS A 79 13.94 -2.72 -8.33
N THR A 80 14.64 -2.60 -9.45
CA THR A 80 15.29 -3.74 -10.12
C THR A 80 16.43 -4.30 -9.26
N THR A 81 16.73 -5.59 -9.43
CA THR A 81 17.80 -6.30 -8.71
C THR A 81 19.14 -6.32 -9.46
N ASP A 82 19.21 -5.60 -10.57
CA ASP A 82 20.41 -5.48 -11.38
C ASP A 82 21.53 -4.75 -10.60
N PRO A 83 22.80 -4.92 -11.00
CA PRO A 83 23.93 -4.20 -10.38
C PRO A 83 23.75 -2.68 -10.38
N ASP A 84 22.89 -2.15 -11.26
CA ASP A 84 22.38 -0.78 -11.21
C ASP A 84 20.86 -0.79 -10.93
N PRO A 85 20.44 -0.69 -9.65
CA PRO A 85 19.04 -0.83 -9.27
C PRO A 85 18.22 0.40 -9.70
N ALA A 86 17.38 0.23 -10.71
CA ALA A 86 16.48 1.25 -11.25
C ALA A 86 15.08 1.17 -10.64
N LEU A 87 14.31 2.26 -10.73
CA LEU A 87 12.91 2.30 -10.31
C LEU A 87 12.06 1.38 -11.19
N VAL A 88 11.19 0.57 -10.57
CA VAL A 88 10.16 -0.17 -11.32
C VAL A 88 9.00 0.79 -11.58
N GLN A 89 8.87 1.23 -12.82
CA GLN A 89 7.75 2.06 -13.27
C GLN A 89 6.68 1.17 -13.90
N VAL A 90 5.44 1.37 -13.49
CA VAL A 90 4.28 0.64 -14.01
C VAL A 90 3.33 1.62 -14.69
N SER A 91 2.75 1.22 -15.81
CA SER A 91 1.79 2.05 -16.56
C SER A 91 0.41 2.03 -15.92
N SER A 92 -0.42 3.04 -16.21
CA SER A 92 -1.78 3.18 -15.65
C SER A 92 -2.70 1.97 -15.86
N GLY A 93 -2.52 1.22 -16.94
CA GLY A 93 -3.29 0.01 -17.24
C GLY A 93 -2.84 -1.25 -16.50
N SER A 94 -1.81 -1.17 -15.66
CA SER A 94 -1.29 -2.32 -14.90
C SER A 94 -2.29 -2.78 -13.83
N ARG A 95 -2.16 -4.03 -13.39
CA ARG A 95 -2.99 -4.58 -12.31
C ARG A 95 -2.11 -5.36 -11.33
N LEU A 96 -2.22 -5.05 -10.05
CA LEU A 96 -1.64 -5.89 -9.01
C LEU A 96 -2.74 -6.81 -8.47
N GLN A 97 -2.51 -8.11 -8.41
CA GLN A 97 -3.50 -9.07 -7.94
C GLN A 97 -2.93 -9.95 -6.84
N LEU A 98 -3.68 -10.12 -5.75
CA LEU A 98 -3.45 -11.17 -4.78
C LEU A 98 -4.23 -12.41 -5.23
N ASN A 99 -3.55 -13.44 -5.72
CA ASN A 99 -4.23 -14.62 -6.23
C ASN A 99 -4.74 -15.53 -5.10
N SER A 100 -5.48 -16.58 -5.46
CA SER A 100 -6.03 -17.57 -4.52
C SER A 100 -4.97 -18.32 -3.70
N ASN A 101 -3.72 -18.31 -4.15
CA ASN A 101 -2.60 -18.98 -3.51
C ASN A 101 -1.87 -18.05 -2.53
N GLY A 102 -2.37 -16.81 -2.32
CA GLY A 102 -1.73 -15.82 -1.46
C GLY A 102 -0.49 -15.17 -2.07
N VAL A 103 -0.30 -15.31 -3.38
CA VAL A 103 0.83 -14.74 -4.11
C VAL A 103 0.39 -13.45 -4.81
N LEU A 104 1.23 -12.43 -4.72
CA LEU A 104 1.05 -11.16 -5.41
C LEU A 104 1.70 -11.21 -6.79
N SER A 105 0.91 -10.97 -7.83
CA SER A 105 1.36 -10.85 -9.22
C SER A 105 1.06 -9.46 -9.76
N LEU A 106 2.01 -8.89 -10.50
CA LEU A 106 1.79 -7.68 -11.28
C LEU A 106 1.51 -8.09 -12.72
N GLN A 107 0.48 -7.52 -13.32
CA GLN A 107 0.08 -7.74 -14.70
C GLN A 107 0.18 -6.43 -15.46
N ASP A 108 0.65 -6.52 -16.71
CA ASP A 108 0.64 -5.40 -17.64
C ASP A 108 -0.80 -5.12 -18.18
N PRO A 109 -1.01 -4.06 -18.98
CA PRO A 109 -2.33 -3.76 -19.55
C PRO A 109 -2.91 -4.85 -20.47
N THR A 110 -2.08 -5.78 -20.96
CA THR A 110 -2.53 -6.92 -21.77
C THR A 110 -2.96 -8.12 -20.92
N GLY A 111 -2.77 -8.04 -19.59
CA GLY A 111 -3.00 -9.14 -18.65
C GLY A 111 -1.82 -10.11 -18.55
N THR A 112 -0.68 -9.78 -19.14
CA THR A 112 0.53 -10.61 -19.07
C THR A 112 1.21 -10.38 -17.72
N GLU A 113 1.55 -11.46 -17.02
CA GLU A 113 2.26 -11.36 -15.76
C GLU A 113 3.66 -10.78 -15.97
N MET A 114 3.94 -9.68 -15.28
CA MET A 114 5.23 -9.02 -15.30
C MET A 114 6.14 -9.67 -14.25
N ASP A 115 7.37 -9.99 -14.64
CA ASP A 115 8.43 -10.33 -13.70
C ASP A 115 8.76 -9.11 -12.83
N LEU A 116 8.10 -9.01 -11.68
CA LEU A 116 8.59 -8.16 -10.60
C LEU A 116 10.01 -8.63 -10.25
N PRO A 117 10.97 -7.71 -10.07
CA PRO A 117 12.35 -8.05 -9.76
C PRO A 117 12.45 -8.67 -8.36
N ASN A 118 12.26 -9.99 -8.31
CA ASN A 118 12.67 -10.87 -7.24
C ASN A 118 13.59 -11.90 -7.89
N GLY A 119 14.90 -11.79 -7.63
CA GLY A 119 15.86 -12.81 -8.01
C GLY A 119 15.36 -14.21 -7.61
N ARG A 120 15.10 -15.04 -8.62
CA ARG A 120 15.01 -16.50 -8.60
C ARG A 120 14.80 -17.18 -7.23
N ALA A 121 13.54 -17.27 -6.80
CA ALA A 121 12.90 -18.43 -6.15
C ALA A 121 11.49 -18.01 -5.72
N SER A 122 10.44 -18.77 -6.09
CA SER A 122 9.10 -18.69 -5.48
C SER A 122 8.61 -17.27 -5.17
N LYS A 123 8.16 -16.53 -6.20
CA LYS A 123 7.80 -15.10 -6.12
C LYS A 123 6.72 -14.84 -5.06
N THR A 124 7.16 -14.56 -3.85
CA THR A 124 6.35 -13.92 -2.81
C THR A 124 6.75 -12.45 -2.87
N LEU A 125 5.86 -11.55 -3.31
CA LEU A 125 5.98 -10.18 -2.84
C LEU A 125 5.66 -10.25 -1.36
N GLN A 126 6.69 -10.46 -0.55
CA GLN A 126 6.52 -10.47 0.88
C GLN A 126 6.27 -9.02 1.23
N ILE A 127 4.98 -8.64 1.27
CA ILE A 127 4.55 -7.42 1.92
C ILE A 127 5.33 -7.42 3.24
N PRO A 128 6.26 -6.46 3.46
CA PRO A 128 7.17 -6.54 4.59
C PRO A 128 6.33 -6.84 5.82
N SER A 129 6.73 -7.80 6.64
CA SER A 129 5.92 -8.31 7.75
C SER A 129 5.39 -7.18 8.64
N CYS A 130 6.02 -6.01 8.64
CA CYS A 130 5.51 -4.77 9.23
C CYS A 130 4.13 -4.32 8.70
N PHE A 131 3.83 -4.44 7.41
CA PHE A 131 2.54 -4.01 6.85
C PHE A 131 1.40 -4.99 7.21
N LEU A 132 1.68 -6.29 7.30
CA LEU A 132 0.68 -7.31 7.71
C LEU A 132 0.58 -7.48 9.23
N ARG A 133 1.63 -7.14 10.00
CA ARG A 133 1.77 -7.53 11.42
C ARG A 133 1.97 -6.37 12.38
N CYS A 134 1.91 -5.12 11.95
CA CYS A 134 1.79 -3.99 12.88
C CYS A 134 0.40 -3.99 13.53
N SER A 135 0.22 -4.88 14.51
CA SER A 135 -0.64 -4.61 15.66
C SER A 135 -0.09 -3.38 16.38
N PRO A 136 -0.91 -2.49 16.94
CA PRO A 136 -0.41 -1.49 17.87
C PRO A 136 0.37 -2.25 18.95
N GLN A 137 1.67 -2.02 19.02
CA GLN A 137 2.40 -2.32 20.24
C GLN A 137 1.89 -1.28 21.23
N GLU A 138 1.12 -1.77 22.20
CA GLU A 138 0.86 -1.08 23.46
C GLU A 138 2.19 -0.76 24.17
#